data_AF-A0A7X1L228-F1
#
_entry.id   AF-A0A7X1L228-F1
#
_cell.length_a   1.000
_cell.length_b   1.000
_cell.length_c   1.000
_cell.angle_alpha   90.00
_cell.angle_beta   90.00
_cell.angle_gamma   90.00
#
_symmetry.space_group_name_H-M   'P 1'
#
loop_
_entity.id
_entity.type
_entity.pdbx_description
1 polymer ?
#
loop_
_entity_poly.entity_id
_entity_poly.type
_entity_poly.pdbx_seq_one_letter_code
_entity_poly.pdbx_strand_id
1 'polypeptide(L)' 'VKRGGKLWIRIFPDKPFTKKPAEVRMGKGKGAPEGWCVIIRPGRILYEMEGVDRKLAREALRLASHKLSVRTRFIERGDV' A
#
# COMPACT_ATOMS: atom_id res chain seq x y z
N VAL A 1 2.64 -16.70 -1.15
CA VAL A 1 2.32 -17.69 -0.11
C VAL A 1 1.60 -18.85 -0.79
N LYS A 2 2.20 -20.04 -0.87
CA LYS A 2 1.52 -21.22 -1.43
C LYS A 2 0.36 -21.58 -0.49
N ARG A 3 -0.83 -21.02 -0.73
CA ARG A 3 -2.17 -21.29 -0.13
C ARG A 3 -2.30 -21.41 1.42
N GLY A 4 -1.23 -21.37 2.20
CA GLY A 4 -1.23 -21.69 3.63
C GLY A 4 -1.32 -20.49 4.58
N GLY A 5 -1.88 -19.35 4.18
CA GLY A 5 -1.98 -18.18 5.04
C GLY A 5 -3.09 -17.22 4.63
N LYS A 6 -3.67 -16.52 5.60
CA LYS A 6 -4.63 -15.44 5.37
C LYS A 6 -3.87 -14.12 5.27
N LEU A 7 -4.25 -13.29 4.29
CA LEU A 7 -3.69 -11.95 4.07
C LEU A 7 -4.84 -10.96 4.06
N TRP A 8 -4.73 -9.90 4.86
CA TRP A 8 -5.62 -8.75 4.80
C TRP A 8 -4.90 -7.54 4.25
N ILE A 9 -5.60 -6.82 3.38
CA ILE A 9 -5.21 -5.48 2.94
C ILE A 9 -5.99 -4.51 3.83
N ARG A 10 -5.28 -3.75 4.66
CA ARG A 10 -5.90 -2.84 5.66
C ARG A 10 -6.17 -1.44 5.10
N ILE A 11 -5.72 -1.19 3.88
CA ILE A 11 -5.86 0.09 3.18
C ILE A 11 -6.70 -0.10 1.92
N PHE A 12 -7.46 0.93 1.55
CA PHE A 12 -8.22 0.98 0.32
C PHE A 12 -7.99 2.33 -0.38
N PRO A 13 -7.71 2.36 -1.69
CA PRO A 13 -7.48 3.60 -2.43
C PRO A 13 -8.82 4.26 -2.77
N ASP A 14 -9.27 5.16 -1.90
CA ASP A 14 -10.55 5.86 -1.96
C ASP A 14 -10.46 7.28 -2.55
N LYS A 15 -9.24 7.83 -2.69
CA LYS A 15 -9.05 9.21 -3.16
C LYS A 15 -8.67 9.25 -4.64
N PRO A 16 -9.47 9.87 -5.53
CA PRO A 16 -9.09 10.02 -6.93
C PRO A 16 -8.05 11.13 -7.09
N PHE A 17 -7.10 10.95 -8.01
CA PHE A 17 -6.21 12.01 -8.47
C PHE A 17 -6.38 12.24 -9.97
N THR A 18 -6.21 13.49 -10.40
CA THR A 18 -6.44 13.90 -11.80
C THR A 18 -5.13 14.20 -12.49
N LYS A 19 -5.05 13.91 -13.80
CA LYS A 19 -3.89 14.24 -14.63
C LYS A 19 -4.35 14.96 -15.89
N LYS A 20 -3.56 15.93 -16.35
CA LYS A 20 -3.75 16.53 -17.68
C LYS A 20 -2.97 15.71 -18.72
N PRO A 21 -3.51 15.53 -19.94
CA PRO A 21 -2.77 14.91 -21.02
C PRO A 21 -1.42 15.60 -21.26
N ALA A 22 -0.46 14.88 -21.83
CA ALA A 22 0.73 15.52 -22.35
C ALA A 22 0.35 16.51 -23.46
N GLU A 23 1.23 17.47 -23.76
CA GLU A 23 1.12 18.39 -24.92
C GLU A 23 0.04 19.50 -24.80
N VAL A 24 -0.67 19.62 -23.68
CA VAL A 24 -1.58 20.76 -23.44
C VAL A 24 -0.92 21.89 -22.64
N ARG A 25 -1.22 23.14 -23.01
CA ARG A 25 -0.79 24.31 -22.24
C ARG A 25 -1.47 24.36 -20.86
N MET A 26 -0.84 25.05 -19.91
CA MET A 26 -1.43 25.33 -18.59
C MET A 26 -2.74 26.13 -18.72
N GLY A 27 -3.63 26.02 -17.73
CA GLY A 27 -4.98 26.61 -17.74
C GLY A 27 -6.08 25.62 -18.17
N LYS A 28 -7.24 26.15 -18.59
CA LYS A 28 -8.44 25.40 -19.06
C LYS A 28 -9.10 24.45 -18.04
N GLY A 29 -8.89 24.68 -16.75
CA GLY A 29 -9.54 23.90 -15.67
C GLY A 29 -8.75 22.66 -15.21
N LYS A 30 -9.45 21.76 -14.51
CA LYS A 30 -8.89 20.52 -13.92
C LYS A 30 -8.98 19.36 -14.92
N GLY A 31 -8.01 18.46 -14.90
CA GLY A 31 -8.00 17.25 -15.75
C GLY A 31 -8.99 16.18 -15.29
N ALA A 32 -9.11 15.12 -16.09
CA ALA A 32 -9.90 13.95 -15.73
C ALA A 32 -9.22 13.10 -14.63
N PRO A 33 -9.97 12.30 -13.85
CA PRO A 33 -9.40 11.32 -12.93
C PRO A 33 -8.54 10.29 -13.67
N GLU A 34 -7.29 10.11 -13.22
CA GLU A 34 -6.31 9.18 -13.79
C GLU A 34 -6.25 7.87 -12.98
N GLY A 35 -6.42 7.98 -11.66
CA GLY A 35 -6.34 6.82 -10.77
C GLY A 35 -6.71 7.16 -9.34
N TRP A 36 -6.46 6.20 -8.46
CA TRP A 36 -6.83 6.26 -7.05
C TRP A 36 -5.60 6.11 -6.17
N CYS A 37 -5.58 6.84 -5.07
CA CYS A 37 -4.52 6.80 -4.08
C CYS A 37 -5.10 6.74 -2.67
N VAL A 38 -4.24 6.39 -1.71
CA VAL A 38 -4.55 6.43 -0.28
C VAL A 38 -3.44 7.20 0.43
N ILE A 39 -3.80 7.99 1.43
CA ILE A 39 -2.84 8.74 2.24
C ILE A 39 -2.36 7.85 3.38
N ILE A 40 -1.06 7.56 3.42
CA ILE A 40 -0.43 6.77 4.48
C ILE A 40 0.31 7.70 5.45
N ARG A 41 0.00 7.57 6.74
CA ARG A 41 0.71 8.26 7.83
C ARG A 41 1.55 7.26 8.65
N PRO A 42 2.63 7.68 9.32
CA PRO A 42 3.41 6.82 10.20
C PRO A 42 2.52 6.12 11.24
N GLY A 43 2.80 4.84 11.53
CA GLY A 43 2.01 4.01 12.45
C GLY A 43 0.79 3.33 11.83
N ARG A 44 0.46 3.59 10.56
CA ARG A 44 -0.63 2.89 9.85
C ARG A 44 -0.21 1.47 9.46
N ILE A 45 -1.08 0.49 9.74
CA ILE A 45 -0.92 -0.90 9.28
C ILE A 45 -1.42 -1.02 7.84
N LEU A 46 -0.59 -1.58 6.95
CA LEU A 46 -0.90 -1.70 5.51
C LEU A 46 -1.41 -3.10 5.15
N TYR A 47 -0.69 -4.11 5.60
CA TYR A 47 -1.00 -5.52 5.36
C TYR A 47 -0.90 -6.29 6.68
N GLU A 48 -1.74 -7.30 6.83
CA GLU A 48 -1.76 -8.20 7.98
C GLU A 48 -1.77 -9.63 7.48
N MET A 49 -1.05 -10.53 8.14
CA MET A 49 -0.92 -11.92 7.74
C MET A 49 -1.08 -12.84 8.95
N GLU A 50 -1.85 -13.91 8.78
CA GLU A 50 -2.12 -14.91 9.82
C GLU A 50 -1.95 -16.33 9.26
N GLY A 51 -1.61 -17.28 10.13
CA GLY A 51 -1.56 -18.71 9.80
C GLY A 51 -0.27 -19.16 9.12
N VAL A 52 0.79 -18.34 9.17
CA VAL A 52 2.10 -18.66 8.60
C VAL A 52 3.20 -18.57 9.66
N ASP A 53 4.30 -19.30 9.45
CA ASP A 53 5.49 -19.18 10.29
C ASP A 53 6.07 -17.75 10.26
N ARG A 54 6.62 -17.32 11.40
CA ARG A 54 7.21 -15.98 11.58
C ARG A 54 8.28 -15.66 10.53
N LYS A 55 9.18 -16.61 10.23
CA LYS A 55 10.25 -16.38 9.26
C LYS A 55 9.68 -16.16 7.86
N LEU A 56 8.66 -16.94 7.51
CA LEU A 56 7.97 -16.82 6.23
C LEU A 56 7.20 -15.49 6.13
N ALA A 57 6.49 -15.09 7.18
CA ALA A 57 5.77 -13.82 7.24
C ALA A 57 6.72 -12.63 7.08
N ARG A 58 7.84 -12.63 7.81
CA ARG A 58 8.86 -11.58 7.75
C ARG A 58 9.45 -11.46 6.35
N GLU A 59 9.80 -12.57 5.72
CA GLU A 59 10.38 -12.56 4.37
C GLU A 59 9.35 -12.09 3.33
N ALA A 60 8.10 -12.57 3.42
CA ALA A 60 7.04 -12.15 2.50
C ALA A 60 6.75 -10.64 2.62
N LEU A 61 6.67 -10.11 3.84
CA LEU A 61 6.45 -8.68 4.07
C LEU A 61 7.68 -7.83 3.73
N ARG A 62 8.89 -8.36 3.85
CA ARG A 62 10.12 -7.71 3.36
C ARG A 62 10.09 -7.57 1.84
N LEU A 63 9.73 -8.63 1.12
CA LEU A 63 9.56 -8.56 -0.35
C LEU A 63 8.45 -7.58 -0.76
N ALA A 64 7.36 -7.51 -0.01
CA ALA A 64 6.31 -6.53 -0.23
C ALA A 64 6.80 -5.09 0.03
N SER A 65 7.61 -4.87 1.06
CA SER A 65 8.13 -3.53 1.40
C SER A 65 8.94 -2.89 0.27
N HIS A 66 9.67 -3.69 -0.51
CA HIS A 66 10.47 -3.21 -1.64
C HIS A 66 9.61 -2.69 -2.81
N LYS A 67 8.32 -3.03 -2.83
CA LYS A 67 7.37 -2.57 -3.86
C LYS A 67 6.59 -1.33 -3.43
N LEU A 68 6.74 -0.90 -2.18
CA LEU A 68 6.03 0.25 -1.64
C LEU A 68 6.91 1.50 -1.72
N SER A 69 6.28 2.65 -1.95
CA SER A 69 6.94 3.96 -1.98
C SER A 69 7.26 4.51 -0.58
N VAL A 70 6.96 3.77 0.48
CA VAL A 70 7.14 4.20 1.88
C VAL A 70 8.00 3.21 2.66
N ARG A 71 8.79 3.74 3.60
CA ARG A 71 9.50 2.90 4.58
C ARG A 71 8.49 2.18 5.45
N THR A 72 8.68 0.89 5.66
CA THR A 72 7.80 0.06 6.48
C THR A 72 8.60 -0.66 7.57
N ARG A 73 7.91 -1.07 8.63
CA ARG A 73 8.45 -1.86 9.73
C ARG A 73 7.57 -3.09 9.89
N PHE A 74 8.19 -4.25 10.09
CA PHE A 74 7.50 -5.47 10.50
C PHE A 74 7.14 -5.38 11.99
N ILE A 75 5.89 -5.70 12.34
CA ILE A 75 5.37 -5.67 13.71
C ILE A 75 4.58 -6.94 13.99
N GLU A 76 4.50 -7.32 15.27
CA GLU A 76 3.71 -8.47 15.74
C GLU A 76 2.67 -8.02 16.76
N ARG A 77 1.58 -8.80 16.90
CA ARG A 77 0.55 -8.51 17.89
C ARG A 77 1.15 -8.68 19.30
N GLY A 78 1.27 -7.58 20.03
CA GLY A 78 1.94 -7.54 21.34
C GLY A 78 3.18 -6.64 21.38
N ASP A 79 3.70 -6.21 20.22
CA ASP A 79 4.74 -5.19 20.12
C ASP A 79 4.12 -3.78 20.17
N VAL A 80 3.70 -3.33 21.35
CA VAL A 80 3.36 -1.91 21.61
C VAL A 80 3.99 -1.45 22.91
#